data_AF-R7IYR1-F1
#
_entry.id   AF-R7IYR1-F1
#
_cell.length_a   1.000
_cell.length_b   1.000
_cell.length_c   1.000
_cell.angle_alpha   90.00
_cell.angle_beta   90.00
_cell.angle_gamma   90.00
#
_symmetry.space_group_name_H-M   'P 1'
#
loop_
_entity.id
_entity.type
_entity.pdbx_description
1 polymer ?
#
loop_
_entity_poly.entity_id
_entity_poly.type
_entity_poly.pdbx_seq_one_letter_code
_entity_poly.pdbx_strand_id
1 'polypeptide(L)'
;MDRLCEKHPDQSPYLFCGGNPIRYGDDSGNDYHVKVNHEEQTITISADYYAYRSDAQSVTAAIGFWNDLSGKYTMDGYTVNFALAYHEVEPLTTSEGKVANQSGSIRNAMLEDKVGNLYMTVSKISGDPNSGSNENITAGAYGSRAISISKTNAVELTGAHEVGHSLGLQHSDKGIMYPFGNDGKRTKIVSEDDIKLMLKNAMTGVVAKDDKGNEAGKGHLDNKAEIEAKEWKYEVEKRH
;
A
#
# COMPACT_ATOMS: atom_id res chain seq x y z
N MET A 1 -27.20 -35.97 -31.11
CA MET A 1 -26.35 -35.09 -31.94
C MET A 1 -27.00 -33.73 -31.95
N ASP A 2 -26.36 -32.75 -31.33
CA ASP A 2 -26.87 -31.40 -31.15
C ASP A 2 -26.53 -30.54 -32.38
N ARG A 3 -27.52 -29.76 -32.85
CA ARG A 3 -27.52 -29.05 -34.15
C ARG A 3 -26.71 -27.74 -34.16
N LEU A 4 -25.87 -27.52 -33.16
CA LEU A 4 -25.06 -26.30 -33.04
C LEU A 4 -23.58 -26.49 -33.38
N CYS A 5 -23.11 -27.71 -33.63
CA CYS A 5 -21.70 -27.95 -33.98
C CYS A 5 -21.32 -27.57 -35.42
N GLU A 6 -22.29 -27.31 -36.30
CA GLU A 6 -22.03 -27.01 -37.72
C GLU A 6 -21.76 -25.53 -38.03
N LYS A 7 -21.87 -24.61 -37.05
CA LYS A 7 -21.68 -23.17 -37.30
C LYS A 7 -20.24 -22.66 -37.13
N HIS A 8 -19.33 -23.44 -36.55
CA HIS A 8 -17.95 -23.03 -36.29
C HIS A 8 -16.96 -24.21 -36.43
N PRO A 9 -16.69 -24.70 -37.65
CA PRO A 9 -15.72 -25.79 -37.89
C PRO A 9 -14.26 -25.42 -37.54
N ASP A 10 -14.02 -24.14 -37.30
CA ASP A 10 -12.75 -23.51 -36.91
C ASP A 10 -12.51 -23.49 -35.39
N GLN A 11 -13.52 -23.83 -34.58
CA GLN A 11 -13.38 -23.91 -33.12
C GLN A 11 -13.31 -25.36 -32.66
N SER A 12 -12.08 -25.80 -32.44
CA SER A 12 -11.80 -27.08 -31.77
C SER A 12 -12.41 -27.09 -30.36
N PRO A 13 -13.04 -28.20 -29.91
CA PRO A 13 -13.60 -28.34 -28.55
C PRO A 13 -12.54 -28.28 -27.44
N TYR A 14 -11.25 -28.13 -27.79
CA TYR A 14 -10.16 -27.85 -26.86
C TYR A 14 -10.07 -26.37 -26.41
N LEU A 15 -10.93 -25.48 -26.90
CA LEU A 15 -11.08 -24.11 -26.37
C LEU A 15 -11.72 -24.04 -24.98
N PHE A 16 -12.13 -25.17 -24.39
CA PHE A 16 -12.74 -25.22 -23.05
C PHE A 16 -11.73 -25.19 -21.89
N CYS A 17 -10.42 -25.22 -22.15
CA CYS A 17 -9.38 -25.06 -21.11
C CYS A 17 -8.40 -23.91 -21.40
N GLY A 18 -8.84 -22.90 -22.17
CA GLY A 18 -8.14 -21.62 -22.32
C GLY A 18 -8.50 -20.61 -21.23
N GLY A 19 -8.86 -21.08 -20.04
CA GLY A 19 -9.16 -20.28 -18.86
C GLY A 19 -7.91 -19.68 -18.25
N ASN A 20 -7.22 -18.84 -19.02
CA ASN A 20 -6.36 -17.82 -18.45
C ASN A 20 -7.33 -16.77 -17.91
N PRO A 21 -7.50 -16.61 -16.58
CA PRO A 21 -8.37 -15.57 -16.08
C PRO A 21 -7.81 -14.26 -16.60
N ILE A 22 -8.64 -13.62 -17.42
CA ILE A 22 -8.60 -12.20 -17.72
C ILE A 22 -8.08 -11.50 -16.47
N ARG A 23 -7.01 -10.72 -16.66
CA ARG A 23 -6.51 -9.73 -15.70
C ARG A 23 -7.72 -9.00 -15.11
N TYR A 24 -8.21 -9.49 -13.98
CA TYR A 24 -9.11 -8.73 -13.15
C TYR A 24 -8.17 -7.76 -12.44
N GLY A 25 -7.90 -6.65 -13.13
CA GLY A 25 -7.40 -5.46 -12.47
C GLY A 25 -8.33 -5.20 -11.30
N ASP A 26 -7.73 -4.94 -10.15
CA ASP A 26 -8.46 -4.52 -8.98
C ASP A 26 -9.33 -3.29 -9.34
N ASP A 27 -10.64 -3.50 -9.50
CA ASP A 27 -11.59 -2.44 -9.86
C ASP A 27 -11.69 -1.35 -8.76
N SER A 28 -11.14 -1.59 -7.57
CA SER A 28 -11.15 -0.64 -6.45
C SER A 28 -9.82 0.07 -6.25
N GLY A 29 -8.70 -0.67 -6.38
CA GLY A 29 -7.33 -0.17 -6.28
C GLY A 29 -6.98 0.40 -4.91
N ASN A 30 -7.61 -0.05 -3.83
CA ASN A 30 -7.42 0.50 -2.50
C ASN A 30 -6.21 -0.14 -1.80
N ASP A 31 -5.46 0.65 -1.04
CA ASP A 31 -4.24 0.26 -0.33
C ASP A 31 -4.38 0.37 1.20
N TYR A 32 -5.38 1.12 1.68
CA TYR A 32 -5.70 1.27 3.09
C TYR A 32 -7.16 1.72 3.30
N HIS A 33 -7.63 1.60 4.53
CA HIS A 33 -8.98 1.89 4.95
C HIS A 33 -9.02 3.01 5.98
N VAL A 34 -10.14 3.72 5.97
CA VAL A 34 -10.50 4.71 6.98
C VAL A 34 -11.92 4.43 7.45
N LYS A 35 -12.07 4.36 8.77
CA LYS A 35 -13.36 4.21 9.43
C LYS A 35 -13.56 5.33 10.44
N VAL A 36 -14.72 5.96 10.42
CA VAL A 36 -15.10 6.97 11.42
C VAL A 36 -16.06 6.33 12.41
N ASN A 37 -15.77 6.45 13.70
CA ASN A 37 -16.66 6.07 14.79
C ASN A 37 -17.17 7.34 15.50
N HIS A 38 -18.45 7.64 15.33
CA HIS A 38 -19.10 8.80 15.93
C HIS A 38 -19.34 8.67 17.44
N GLU A 39 -19.53 7.45 17.95
CA GLU A 39 -19.76 7.21 19.38
C GLU A 39 -18.48 7.40 20.19
N GLU A 40 -17.36 6.88 19.68
CA GLU A 40 -16.05 6.99 20.32
C GLU A 40 -15.30 8.28 19.95
N GLN A 41 -15.82 9.05 18.98
CA GLN A 41 -15.17 10.21 18.37
C GLN A 41 -13.76 9.88 17.86
N THR A 42 -13.63 8.76 17.13
CA THR A 42 -12.36 8.32 16.55
C THR A 42 -12.43 8.19 15.03
N ILE A 43 -11.28 8.36 14.39
CA ILE A 43 -11.04 8.00 12.99
C ILE A 43 -9.89 7.01 13.00
N THR A 44 -10.09 5.83 12.43
CA THR A 44 -9.05 4.79 12.37
C THR A 44 -8.57 4.62 10.94
N ILE A 45 -7.25 4.76 10.73
CA ILE A 45 -6.56 4.43 9.49
C ILE A 45 -5.97 3.02 9.65
N SER A 46 -6.34 2.09 8.77
CA SER A 46 -5.90 0.69 8.83
C SER A 46 -5.37 0.19 7.50
N ALA A 47 -4.35 -0.66 7.54
CA ALA A 47 -3.81 -1.33 6.37
C ALA A 47 -3.13 -2.64 6.76
N ASP A 48 -3.20 -3.63 5.88
CA ASP A 48 -2.65 -4.96 6.10
C ASP A 48 -1.39 -5.16 5.26
N TYR A 49 -0.34 -5.71 5.86
CA TYR A 49 0.96 -5.97 5.21
C TYR A 49 1.30 -7.45 5.29
N TYR A 50 1.44 -8.09 4.14
CA TYR A 50 1.80 -9.50 4.03
C TYR A 50 3.29 -9.62 3.74
N ALA A 51 4.00 -10.36 4.58
CA ALA A 51 5.44 -10.56 4.44
C ALA A 51 5.88 -11.94 4.95
N TYR A 52 7.06 -12.37 4.49
CA TYR A 52 7.69 -13.57 5.05
C TYR A 52 8.18 -13.29 6.47
N ARG A 53 8.29 -14.36 7.27
CA ARG A 53 8.88 -14.29 8.61
C ARG A 53 10.28 -13.67 8.65
N SER A 54 11.08 -13.87 7.60
CA SER A 54 12.41 -13.27 7.47
C SER A 54 12.39 -11.74 7.41
N ASP A 55 11.26 -11.15 7.05
CA ASP A 55 11.06 -9.71 6.89
C ASP A 55 10.26 -9.11 8.06
N ALA A 56 9.80 -9.94 9.00
CA ALA A 56 8.94 -9.56 10.13
C ALA A 56 9.50 -8.39 10.94
N GLN A 57 10.82 -8.37 11.20
CA GLN A 57 11.46 -7.27 11.92
C GLN A 57 11.33 -5.93 11.17
N SER A 58 11.53 -5.94 9.84
CA SER A 58 11.49 -4.74 9.01
C SER A 58 10.07 -4.19 8.90
N VAL A 59 9.09 -5.06 8.60
CA VAL A 59 7.69 -4.65 8.47
C VAL A 59 7.13 -4.18 9.82
N THR A 60 7.43 -4.88 10.92
CA THR A 60 6.96 -4.50 12.26
C THR A 60 7.50 -3.15 12.68
N ALA A 61 8.78 -2.85 12.41
CA ALA A 61 9.34 -1.53 12.69
C ALA A 61 8.69 -0.43 11.83
N ALA A 62 8.43 -0.71 10.55
CA ALA A 62 7.81 0.23 9.62
C ALA A 62 6.36 0.56 10.00
N ILE A 63 5.52 -0.44 10.27
CA ILE A 63 4.13 -0.21 10.69
C ILE A 63 4.05 0.32 12.12
N GLY A 64 4.98 -0.10 12.99
CA GLY A 64 5.08 0.36 14.38
C GLY A 64 5.27 1.87 14.46
N PHE A 65 6.11 2.44 13.59
CA PHE A 65 6.28 3.90 13.48
C PHE A 65 4.95 4.66 13.33
N TRP A 66 4.05 4.16 12.47
CA TRP A 66 2.74 4.77 12.23
C TRP A 66 1.75 4.47 13.36
N ASN A 67 1.72 3.22 13.84
CA ASN A 67 0.88 2.83 14.97
C ASN A 67 1.18 3.66 16.23
N ASP A 68 2.45 4.01 16.47
CA ASP A 68 2.90 4.88 17.56
C ASP A 68 2.38 6.33 17.44
N LEU A 69 1.79 6.73 16.31
CA LEU A 69 1.15 8.03 16.11
C LEU A 69 -0.32 8.04 16.55
N SER A 70 -0.89 6.89 16.89
CA SER A 70 -2.27 6.80 17.38
C SER A 70 -2.50 7.73 18.56
N GLY A 71 -3.59 8.48 18.52
CA GLY A 71 -3.94 9.44 19.55
C GLY A 71 -3.15 10.75 19.51
N LYS A 72 -2.14 10.90 18.65
CA LYS A 72 -1.32 12.14 18.57
C LYS A 72 -1.92 13.22 17.69
N TYR A 73 -2.95 12.90 16.90
CA TYR A 73 -3.61 13.85 16.01
C TYR A 73 -5.11 13.82 16.22
N THR A 74 -5.75 14.93 15.89
CA THR A 74 -7.21 14.99 15.75
C THR A 74 -7.57 15.55 14.38
N MET A 75 -8.74 15.18 13.85
CA MET A 75 -9.34 15.83 12.69
C MET A 75 -10.80 16.19 13.02
N ASP A 76 -11.16 17.47 12.90
CA ASP A 76 -12.51 17.98 13.19
C ASP A 76 -13.06 17.51 14.55
N GLY A 77 -12.16 17.42 15.56
CA GLY A 77 -12.47 16.96 16.93
C GLY A 77 -12.42 15.44 17.14
N TYR A 78 -12.19 14.63 16.11
CA TYR A 78 -12.06 13.18 16.22
C TYR A 78 -10.60 12.78 16.44
N THR A 79 -10.34 11.87 17.37
CA THR A 79 -8.99 11.33 17.58
C THR A 79 -8.60 10.41 16.44
N VAL A 80 -7.43 10.65 15.83
CA VAL A 80 -6.90 9.81 14.75
C VAL A 80 -6.06 8.68 15.33
N ASN A 81 -6.39 7.45 14.94
CA ASN A 81 -5.70 6.22 15.33
C ASN A 81 -5.19 5.47 14.11
N PHE A 82 -4.14 4.69 14.31
CA PHE A 82 -3.52 3.82 13.31
C PHE A 82 -3.64 2.37 13.78
N ALA A 83 -4.12 1.51 12.89
CA ALA A 83 -4.30 0.08 13.11
C ALA A 83 -3.71 -0.70 11.93
N LEU A 84 -2.40 -0.56 11.71
CA LEU A 84 -1.67 -1.27 10.67
C LEU A 84 -1.25 -2.64 11.20
N ALA A 85 -1.43 -3.69 10.39
CA ALA A 85 -1.20 -5.07 10.78
C ALA A 85 -0.24 -5.79 9.84
N TYR A 86 0.49 -6.76 10.39
CA TYR A 86 1.36 -7.67 9.65
C TYR A 86 0.77 -9.08 9.65
N HIS A 87 0.76 -9.72 8.48
CA HIS A 87 0.37 -11.12 8.28
C HIS A 87 1.56 -11.92 7.74
N GLU A 88 1.92 -12.99 8.44
CA GLU A 88 2.98 -13.90 8.02
C GLU A 88 2.50 -14.75 6.83
N VAL A 89 3.33 -14.81 5.79
CA VAL A 89 3.09 -15.62 4.59
C VAL A 89 4.15 -16.72 4.48
N GLU A 90 3.67 -17.94 4.27
CA GLU A 90 4.51 -19.09 3.96
C GLU A 90 4.84 -19.17 2.46
N PRO A 91 6.02 -19.69 2.08
CA PRO A 91 6.37 -19.86 0.67
C PRO A 91 5.41 -20.78 -0.07
N LEU A 92 4.91 -20.31 -1.22
CA LEU A 92 4.04 -21.11 -2.09
C LEU A 92 4.89 -22.16 -2.82
N THR A 93 4.53 -23.44 -2.66
CA THR A 93 5.07 -24.52 -3.49
C THR A 93 4.11 -24.79 -4.63
N THR A 94 4.58 -24.68 -5.87
CA THR A 94 3.76 -24.95 -7.06
C THR A 94 3.45 -26.44 -7.19
N SER A 95 2.49 -26.78 -8.05
CA SER A 95 2.13 -28.17 -8.38
C SER A 95 3.32 -29.00 -8.91
N GLU A 96 4.35 -28.35 -9.43
CA GLU A 96 5.61 -28.96 -9.89
C GLU A 96 6.67 -29.13 -8.78
N GLY A 97 6.32 -28.81 -7.53
CA GLY A 97 7.24 -28.89 -6.39
C GLY A 97 8.28 -27.77 -6.33
N LYS A 98 8.13 -26.71 -7.14
CA LYS A 98 9.04 -25.54 -7.13
C LYS A 98 8.49 -24.48 -6.18
N VAL A 99 9.35 -23.89 -5.36
CA VAL A 99 8.96 -22.74 -4.53
C VAL A 99 8.85 -21.51 -5.43
N ALA A 100 7.71 -20.83 -5.39
CA ALA A 100 7.51 -19.58 -6.10
C ALA A 100 8.43 -18.49 -5.52
N ASN A 101 8.73 -17.46 -6.31
CA ASN A 101 9.46 -16.32 -5.76
C ASN A 101 8.64 -15.66 -4.63
N GLN A 102 9.33 -14.91 -3.76
CA GLN A 102 8.71 -14.33 -2.58
C GLN A 102 7.51 -13.44 -2.92
N SER A 103 7.65 -12.59 -3.93
CA SER A 103 6.56 -11.70 -4.34
C SER A 103 5.35 -12.47 -4.89
N GLY A 104 5.58 -13.55 -5.63
CA GLY A 104 4.53 -14.44 -6.13
C GLY A 104 3.79 -15.17 -5.01
N SER A 105 4.52 -15.63 -3.99
CA SER A 105 3.91 -16.30 -2.82
C SER A 105 3.05 -15.33 -2.01
N ILE A 106 3.54 -14.12 -1.77
CA ILE A 106 2.79 -13.08 -1.05
C ILE A 106 1.55 -12.65 -1.87
N ARG A 107 1.71 -12.38 -3.17
CA ARG A 107 0.56 -12.05 -4.04
C ARG A 107 -0.48 -13.17 -4.09
N ASN A 108 -0.06 -14.43 -3.98
CA ASN A 108 -0.97 -15.56 -3.90
C ASN A 108 -1.75 -15.57 -2.56
N ALA A 109 -1.07 -15.33 -1.43
CA ALA A 109 -1.73 -15.22 -0.13
C ALA A 109 -2.76 -14.07 -0.07
N MET A 110 -2.52 -13.00 -0.84
CA MET A 110 -3.40 -11.83 -0.92
C MET A 110 -4.50 -11.93 -1.99
N LEU A 111 -4.71 -13.08 -2.63
CA LEU A 111 -5.66 -13.17 -3.77
C LEU A 111 -7.10 -12.76 -3.41
N GLU A 112 -7.53 -13.09 -2.20
CA GLU A 112 -8.85 -12.72 -1.68
C GLU A 112 -8.84 -11.35 -1.00
N ASP A 113 -7.66 -10.89 -0.57
CA ASP A 113 -7.44 -9.59 0.05
C ASP A 113 -7.12 -8.53 -1.03
N LYS A 114 -8.17 -7.85 -1.48
CA LYS A 114 -8.08 -6.80 -2.50
C LYS A 114 -7.52 -5.47 -2.00
N VAL A 115 -7.12 -5.38 -0.73
CA VAL A 115 -6.71 -4.11 -0.11
C VAL A 115 -5.37 -4.20 0.62
N GLY A 116 -4.92 -5.40 0.96
CA GLY A 116 -3.63 -5.64 1.59
C GLY A 116 -2.44 -5.23 0.73
N ASN A 117 -1.28 -5.13 1.35
CA ASN A 117 -0.03 -4.72 0.74
C ASN A 117 1.01 -5.82 0.87
N LEU A 118 1.77 -6.06 -0.19
CA LEU A 118 2.96 -6.90 -0.15
C LEU A 118 4.10 -6.10 0.47
N TYR A 119 4.83 -6.70 1.40
CA TYR A 119 6.07 -6.15 1.93
C TYR A 119 7.19 -7.18 1.83
N MET A 120 8.36 -6.77 1.31
CA MET A 120 9.53 -7.63 1.25
C MET A 120 10.84 -6.88 1.40
N THR A 121 11.84 -7.55 1.97
CA THR A 121 13.22 -7.07 1.95
C THR A 121 14.03 -7.79 0.85
N VAL A 122 14.71 -7.02 0.01
CA VAL A 122 15.50 -7.52 -1.13
C VAL A 122 16.96 -7.11 -0.99
N SER A 123 17.88 -7.86 -1.60
CA SER A 123 19.30 -7.55 -1.50
C SER A 123 19.63 -6.14 -2.01
N LYS A 124 19.12 -5.79 -3.20
CA LYS A 124 19.25 -4.47 -3.82
C LYS A 124 18.01 -4.18 -4.68
N ILE A 125 17.70 -2.90 -4.86
CA ILE A 125 16.67 -2.44 -5.80
C ILE A 125 17.39 -1.67 -6.91
N SER A 126 17.35 -2.17 -8.13
CA SER A 126 17.86 -1.49 -9.32
C SER A 126 16.83 -0.46 -9.80
N GLY A 127 17.23 0.81 -9.92
CA GLY A 127 16.41 1.88 -10.49
C GLY A 127 16.33 1.83 -12.03
N ASP A 128 15.57 2.77 -12.60
CA ASP A 128 15.34 2.88 -14.04
C ASP A 128 16.66 3.06 -14.82
N PRO A 129 17.03 2.11 -15.69
CA PRO A 129 18.25 2.20 -16.49
C PRO A 129 18.25 3.35 -17.50
N ASN A 130 17.10 3.96 -17.81
CA ASN A 130 16.99 5.10 -18.74
C ASN A 130 17.19 6.47 -18.07
N SER A 131 17.39 6.54 -16.76
CA SER A 131 17.52 7.80 -16.01
C SER A 131 18.90 8.48 -16.16
N GLY A 132 19.79 7.98 -17.03
CA GLY A 132 21.05 8.66 -17.39
C GLY A 132 22.15 8.68 -16.32
N SER A 133 21.89 8.16 -15.10
CA SER A 133 22.90 7.93 -14.06
C SER A 133 23.17 6.43 -13.91
N ASN A 134 24.41 6.03 -14.17
CA ASN A 134 24.91 4.70 -13.80
C ASN A 134 24.89 4.61 -12.26
N GLU A 135 24.08 3.70 -11.72
CA GLU A 135 23.86 3.41 -10.28
C GLU A 135 22.71 4.15 -9.54
N ASN A 136 21.50 4.19 -10.11
CA ASN A 136 20.31 4.51 -9.30
C ASN A 136 19.90 3.31 -8.43
N ILE A 137 20.68 2.98 -7.40
CA ILE A 137 20.27 2.00 -6.39
C ILE A 137 19.39 2.72 -5.37
N THR A 138 18.14 2.29 -5.19
CA THR A 138 17.24 2.89 -4.19
C THR A 138 17.23 2.11 -2.88
N ALA A 139 16.96 2.83 -1.79
CA ALA A 139 16.79 2.30 -0.44
C ALA A 139 15.45 1.58 -0.27
N GLY A 140 14.41 2.10 -0.92
CA GLY A 140 13.05 1.55 -0.89
C GLY A 140 12.30 1.86 -2.18
N ALA A 141 11.21 1.15 -2.38
CA ALA A 141 10.26 1.42 -3.45
C ALA A 141 8.87 0.97 -3.05
N TYR A 142 7.87 1.77 -3.42
CA TYR A 142 6.47 1.42 -3.36
C TYR A 142 5.83 1.54 -4.76
N GLY A 143 4.97 0.59 -5.11
CA GLY A 143 4.10 0.68 -6.27
C GLY A 143 3.26 -0.58 -6.47
N SER A 144 2.02 -0.42 -6.96
CA SER A 144 1.08 -1.54 -7.17
C SER A 144 0.92 -2.44 -5.93
N ARG A 145 0.65 -1.81 -4.78
CA ARG A 145 0.50 -2.46 -3.46
C ARG A 145 1.70 -3.29 -3.03
N ALA A 146 2.90 -2.95 -3.50
CA ALA A 146 4.13 -3.66 -3.18
C ALA A 146 5.20 -2.70 -2.64
N ILE A 147 5.69 -3.02 -1.44
CA ILE A 147 6.81 -2.36 -0.78
C ILE A 147 8.03 -3.28 -0.87
N SER A 148 9.14 -2.72 -1.36
CA SER A 148 10.44 -3.38 -1.36
C SER A 148 11.45 -2.54 -0.60
N ILE A 149 12.19 -3.16 0.33
CA ILE A 149 13.24 -2.50 1.13
C ILE A 149 14.60 -3.13 0.81
N SER A 150 15.57 -2.29 0.49
CA SER A 150 16.93 -2.69 0.11
C SER A 150 17.77 -3.02 1.35
N LYS A 151 18.17 -4.28 1.54
CA LYS A 151 19.04 -4.69 2.67
C LYS A 151 20.38 -3.97 2.69
N THR A 152 20.88 -3.56 1.52
CA THR A 152 22.18 -2.88 1.40
C THR A 152 22.09 -1.36 1.61
N ASN A 153 20.97 -0.73 1.25
CA ASN A 153 20.90 0.74 1.15
C ASN A 153 19.81 1.37 2.03
N ALA A 154 18.95 0.56 2.65
CA ALA A 154 17.95 1.05 3.58
C ALA A 154 18.61 1.69 4.81
N VAL A 155 17.97 2.74 5.27
CA VAL A 155 18.32 3.49 6.48
C VAL A 155 17.15 3.40 7.46
N GLU A 156 17.32 3.88 8.69
CA GLU A 156 16.35 3.72 9.79
C GLU A 156 14.90 4.04 9.39
N LEU A 157 14.69 5.11 8.62
CA LEU A 157 13.36 5.60 8.25
C LEU A 157 12.87 5.12 6.87
N THR A 158 13.59 4.24 6.18
CA THR A 158 13.19 3.77 4.84
C THR A 158 11.87 3.02 4.90
N GLY A 159 11.74 2.03 5.78
CA GLY A 159 10.51 1.22 5.88
C GLY A 159 9.26 2.06 6.17
N ALA A 160 9.34 2.96 7.16
CA ALA A 160 8.21 3.82 7.53
C ALA A 160 7.77 4.75 6.38
N HIS A 161 8.71 5.22 5.56
CA HIS A 161 8.39 6.06 4.40
C HIS A 161 7.71 5.31 3.26
N GLU A 162 8.17 4.11 2.92
CA GLU A 162 7.48 3.30 1.91
C GLU A 162 6.07 2.92 2.38
N VAL A 163 5.89 2.68 3.69
CA VAL A 163 4.56 2.53 4.29
C VAL A 163 3.75 3.82 4.15
N GLY A 164 4.36 5.00 4.32
CA GLY A 164 3.72 6.29 4.05
C GLY A 164 3.17 6.41 2.63
N HIS A 165 3.91 5.92 1.63
CA HIS A 165 3.40 5.86 0.25
C HIS A 165 2.18 4.95 0.12
N SER A 166 2.16 3.77 0.77
CA SER A 166 0.96 2.92 0.78
C SER A 166 -0.25 3.55 1.48
N LEU A 167 -0.03 4.52 2.39
CA LEU A 167 -1.08 5.30 3.05
C LEU A 167 -1.49 6.55 2.25
N GLY A 168 -1.03 6.68 1.00
CA GLY A 168 -1.43 7.76 0.10
C GLY A 168 -0.61 9.04 0.20
N LEU A 169 0.57 8.99 0.82
CA LEU A 169 1.48 10.13 0.85
C LEU A 169 2.42 10.14 -0.36
N GLN A 170 2.61 11.34 -0.91
CA GLN A 170 3.68 11.61 -1.87
C GLN A 170 4.91 12.16 -1.16
N HIS A 171 6.01 12.30 -1.89
CA HIS A 171 7.20 12.97 -1.37
C HIS A 171 6.90 14.41 -0.91
N SER A 172 7.58 14.82 0.15
CA SER A 172 7.54 16.18 0.71
C SER A 172 8.93 16.85 0.68
N ASP A 173 8.98 18.14 0.96
CA ASP A 173 10.21 18.93 1.05
C ASP A 173 11.00 18.69 2.36
N LYS A 174 10.37 18.08 3.38
CA LYS A 174 10.94 17.70 4.68
C LYS A 174 10.03 16.69 5.42
N GLY A 175 10.56 16.04 6.45
CA GLY A 175 9.80 15.13 7.32
C GLY A 175 10.00 13.66 6.94
N ILE A 176 9.06 12.79 7.32
CA ILE A 176 9.14 11.36 7.01
C ILE A 176 9.08 11.09 5.50
N MET A 177 8.36 11.93 4.76
CA MET A 177 8.20 11.81 3.30
C MET A 177 9.26 12.51 2.46
N TYR A 178 10.35 13.02 3.08
CA TYR A 178 11.46 13.58 2.30
C TYR A 178 12.17 12.47 1.50
N PRO A 179 12.39 12.61 0.17
CA PRO A 179 12.83 11.49 -0.68
C PRO A 179 14.22 10.92 -0.39
N PHE A 180 15.13 11.70 0.20
CA PHE A 180 16.52 11.27 0.41
C PHE A 180 16.76 10.82 1.84
N GLY A 181 16.98 9.52 2.04
CA GLY A 181 17.05 8.89 3.37
C GLY A 181 18.19 9.34 4.28
N ASN A 182 19.36 9.66 3.72
CA ASN A 182 20.58 10.06 4.47
C ASN A 182 20.75 11.59 4.59
N ASP A 183 19.69 12.36 4.36
CA ASP A 183 19.70 13.81 4.44
C ASP A 183 19.03 14.27 5.76
N GLY A 184 19.54 15.34 6.37
CA GLY A 184 18.98 15.88 7.62
C GLY A 184 17.53 16.35 7.52
N LYS A 185 16.99 16.55 6.31
CA LYS A 185 15.56 16.85 6.10
C LYS A 185 14.65 15.61 6.26
N ARG A 186 15.20 14.40 6.16
CA ARG A 186 14.49 13.15 6.49
C ARG A 186 14.44 13.00 8.02
N THR A 187 13.25 13.13 8.59
CA THR A 187 13.05 13.07 10.04
C THR A 187 11.86 12.19 10.41
N LYS A 188 11.70 11.87 11.71
CA LYS A 188 10.54 11.14 12.24
C LYS A 188 9.26 11.99 12.29
N ILE A 189 9.29 13.23 11.80
CA ILE A 189 8.16 14.15 11.88
C ILE A 189 7.14 13.78 10.79
N VAL A 190 5.91 13.51 11.22
CA VAL A 190 4.71 13.49 10.39
C VAL A 190 3.98 14.81 10.61
N SER A 191 3.68 15.52 9.51
CA SER A 191 2.99 16.79 9.55
C SER A 191 1.48 16.63 9.65
N GLU A 192 0.78 17.68 10.05
CA GLU A 192 -0.70 17.70 10.01
C GLU A 192 -1.22 17.58 8.57
N ASP A 193 -0.49 18.14 7.60
CA ASP A 193 -0.79 18.03 6.17
C ASP A 193 -0.70 16.58 5.67
N ASP A 194 0.27 15.79 6.17
CA ASP A 194 0.36 14.37 5.84
C ASP A 194 -0.90 13.63 6.29
N ILE A 195 -1.30 13.80 7.55
CA ILE A 195 -2.51 13.17 8.11
C ILE A 195 -3.76 13.63 7.37
N LYS A 196 -3.87 14.93 7.08
CA LYS A 196 -4.96 15.51 6.31
C LYS A 196 -5.05 14.89 4.92
N LEU A 197 -3.92 14.69 4.25
CA LEU A 197 -3.87 14.10 2.92
C LEU A 197 -4.33 12.65 2.93
N MET A 198 -3.88 11.82 3.88
CA MET A 198 -4.37 10.44 4.04
C MET A 198 -5.89 10.41 4.17
N LEU A 199 -6.44 11.20 5.09
CA LEU A 199 -7.87 11.20 5.37
C LEU A 199 -8.69 11.74 4.20
N LYS A 200 -8.22 12.81 3.55
CA LYS A 200 -8.89 13.38 2.37
C LYS A 200 -8.88 12.41 1.19
N ASN A 201 -7.77 11.70 0.96
CA ASN A 201 -7.68 10.71 -0.11
C ASN A 201 -8.69 9.57 0.11
N ALA A 202 -8.82 9.07 1.34
CA ALA A 202 -9.81 8.04 1.66
C ALA A 202 -11.27 8.53 1.54
N MET A 203 -11.57 9.73 2.04
CA MET A 203 -12.94 10.27 2.03
C MET A 203 -13.41 10.68 0.63
N THR A 204 -12.50 11.20 -0.20
CA THR A 204 -12.85 11.64 -1.57
C THR A 204 -12.65 10.55 -2.61
N GLY A 205 -11.82 9.53 -2.32
CA GLY A 205 -11.41 8.50 -3.26
C GLY A 205 -10.45 8.99 -4.36
N VAL A 206 -9.90 10.19 -4.21
CA VAL A 206 -9.00 10.84 -5.18
C VAL A 206 -7.57 10.85 -4.63
N VAL A 207 -6.63 10.33 -5.41
CA VAL A 207 -5.19 10.40 -5.10
C VAL A 207 -4.53 11.33 -6.12
N ALA A 208 -3.76 12.30 -5.63
CA ALA A 208 -2.97 13.17 -6.51
C ALA A 208 -1.79 12.40 -7.11
N LYS A 209 -1.59 12.56 -8.42
CA LYS A 209 -0.41 12.07 -9.14
C LYS A 209 0.78 12.99 -8.88
N ASP A 210 1.98 12.41 -8.83
CA ASP A 210 3.22 13.19 -8.88
C ASP A 210 3.47 13.76 -10.29
N ASP A 211 4.53 14.57 -10.45
CA ASP A 211 4.92 15.18 -11.72
C ASP A 211 5.27 14.15 -12.82
N LYS A 212 5.47 12.89 -12.45
CA LYS A 212 5.78 11.77 -13.34
C LYS A 212 4.56 10.88 -13.60
N GLY A 213 3.40 11.22 -13.04
CA GLY A 213 2.16 10.47 -13.18
C GLY A 213 2.02 9.26 -12.24
N ASN A 214 2.92 9.08 -11.27
CA ASN A 214 2.83 8.01 -10.27
C ASN A 214 1.80 8.34 -9.20
N GLU A 215 1.10 7.32 -8.72
CA GLU A 215 0.11 7.42 -7.66
C GLU A 215 0.64 6.78 -6.38
N ALA A 216 0.34 7.41 -5.24
CA ALA A 216 0.48 6.80 -3.93
C ALA A 216 -0.72 5.86 -3.68
N GLY A 217 -0.72 5.18 -2.54
CA GLY A 217 -1.81 4.27 -2.18
C GLY A 217 -3.15 4.99 -2.06
N LYS A 218 -4.22 4.31 -2.47
CA LYS A 218 -5.57 4.85 -2.47
C LYS A 218 -6.32 4.43 -1.22
N GLY A 219 -6.84 5.41 -0.49
CA GLY A 219 -7.66 5.16 0.68
C GLY A 219 -9.09 4.80 0.31
N HIS A 220 -9.72 3.97 1.14
CA HIS A 220 -11.15 3.69 1.10
C HIS A 220 -11.82 4.10 2.40
N LEU A 221 -13.03 4.68 2.31
CA LEU A 221 -13.83 5.01 3.47
C LEU A 221 -14.92 3.95 3.67
N ASP A 222 -14.82 3.20 4.76
CA ASP A 222 -15.65 2.00 5.01
C ASP A 222 -17.14 2.33 5.23
N ASN A 223 -17.44 3.44 5.90
CA ASN A 223 -18.79 3.86 6.24
C ASN A 223 -19.19 5.17 5.55
N LYS A 224 -18.88 5.27 4.26
CA LYS A 224 -19.11 6.45 3.42
C LYS A 224 -20.51 7.06 3.53
N ALA A 225 -21.56 6.24 3.49
CA ALA A 225 -22.96 6.72 3.53
C ALA A 225 -23.33 7.44 4.84
N GLU A 226 -22.68 7.10 5.96
CA GLU A 226 -22.92 7.74 7.26
C GLU A 226 -22.15 9.06 7.38
N ILE A 227 -21.00 9.15 6.70
CA ILE A 227 -20.06 10.27 6.80
C ILE A 227 -20.40 11.41 5.84
N GLU A 228 -20.94 11.10 4.65
CA GLU A 228 -21.41 12.11 3.67
C GLU A 228 -22.59 12.94 4.19
N ALA A 229 -23.23 12.54 5.30
CA ALA A 229 -24.30 13.29 5.95
C ALA A 229 -23.78 14.52 6.74
N LYS A 230 -22.46 14.68 6.89
CA LYS A 230 -21.83 15.78 7.61
C LYS A 230 -20.80 16.50 6.73
N GLU A 231 -20.72 17.82 6.89
CA GLU A 231 -19.64 18.62 6.29
C GLU A 231 -18.36 18.48 7.13
N TRP A 232 -17.27 18.08 6.47
CA TRP A 232 -15.93 17.93 7.06
C TRP A 232 -15.06 19.10 6.63
N LYS A 233 -14.38 19.72 7.59
CA LYS A 233 -13.43 20.83 7.34
C LYS A 233 -12.02 20.31 7.08
N TYR A 234 -11.74 19.08 7.50
CA TYR A 234 -10.40 18.48 7.42
C TYR A 234 -9.36 19.35 8.16
N GLU A 235 -9.76 19.91 9.30
CA GLU A 235 -8.88 20.63 10.23
C GLU A 235 -8.15 19.59 11.07
N VAL A 236 -6.87 19.39 10.79
CA VAL A 236 -6.02 18.44 11.51
C VAL A 236 -5.15 19.21 12.50
N GLU A 237 -5.11 18.74 13.75
CA GLU A 237 -4.29 19.32 14.81
C GLU A 237 -3.47 18.23 15.50
N LYS A 238 -2.20 18.53 15.79
CA LYS A 238 -1.34 17.68 16.61
C LYS A 238 -1.61 17.93 18.10
N ARG A 239 -1.88 16.86 18.85
CA ARG A 239 -2.04 16.92 20.30
C ARG A 239 -0.67 17.05 20.97
N HIS A 240 -0.57 18.02 21.88
CA HIS A 240 0.62 18.27 22.71
C HIS A 240 0.59 17.43 24.00
#